data_AF-H2M569-F1
#
_entry.id   AF-H2M569-F1
#
_cell.length_a   1.000
_cell.length_b   1.000
_cell.length_c   1.000
_cell.angle_alpha   90.00
_cell.angle_beta   90.00
_cell.angle_gamma   90.00
#
_symmetry.space_group_name_H-M   'P 1'
#
loop_
_entity.id
_entity.type
_entity.pdbx_description
1 polymer ?
#
loop_
_entity_poly.entity_id
_entity_poly.type
_entity_poly.pdbx_seq_one_letter_code
_entity_poly.pdbx_strand_id
1 'polypeptide(L)'
;MRVKLYSKFYIFVCFLCCSDVLPEIRSICMEELGLWMKLYSSLFLTDSYLKYIGWMMYDKTPDVRLKCVLALQGLYGDPGLLPKLDLFTSRFKDRIISMTLDKDNEVAVQTMKLLVLISR
;
A
#
# COMPACT_ATOMS: atom_id res chain seq x y z
N MET A 1 3.75 -24.57 -16.11
CA MET A 1 4.05 -23.87 -14.84
C MET A 1 3.62 -22.38 -14.82
N ARG A 2 2.69 -21.94 -15.70
CA ARG A 2 2.25 -20.53 -15.80
C ARG A 2 0.79 -20.28 -15.36
N VAL A 3 0.08 -21.31 -14.91
CA VAL A 3 -1.38 -21.22 -14.60
C VAL A 3 -1.68 -21.23 -13.09
N LYS A 4 -0.72 -21.62 -12.23
CA LYS A 4 -0.89 -21.58 -10.76
C LYS A 4 -0.67 -20.18 -10.14
N LEU A 5 -0.09 -19.23 -10.86
CA LEU A 5 0.14 -17.86 -10.37
C LEU A 5 -1.14 -16.98 -10.46
N TYR A 6 -1.96 -17.20 -11.49
CA TYR A 6 -3.20 -16.44 -11.72
C TYR A 6 -4.33 -16.79 -10.73
N SER A 7 -4.32 -17.99 -10.16
CA SER A 7 -5.38 -18.42 -9.21
C SER A 7 -5.25 -17.73 -7.84
N LYS A 8 -4.02 -17.42 -7.37
CA LYS A 8 -3.82 -16.58 -6.17
C LYS A 8 -4.19 -15.11 -6.43
N PHE A 9 -4.16 -14.69 -7.69
CA PHE A 9 -4.42 -13.32 -8.11
C PHE A 9 -5.90 -12.93 -8.05
N TYR A 10 -6.77 -13.81 -8.55
CA TYR A 10 -8.22 -13.58 -8.53
C TYR A 10 -8.79 -13.64 -7.12
N ILE A 11 -8.21 -14.46 -6.23
CA ILE A 11 -8.58 -14.48 -4.81
C ILE A 11 -8.22 -13.15 -4.13
N PHE A 12 -7.07 -12.56 -4.46
CA PHE A 12 -6.60 -11.30 -3.88
C PHE A 12 -7.50 -10.11 -4.20
N VAL A 13 -8.02 -10.05 -5.44
CA VAL A 13 -8.93 -8.99 -5.88
C VAL A 13 -10.37 -9.21 -5.37
N CYS A 14 -10.84 -10.46 -5.29
CA CYS A 14 -12.12 -10.77 -4.65
C CYS A 14 -12.10 -10.53 -3.13
N PHE A 15 -10.95 -10.68 -2.46
CA PHE A 15 -10.80 -10.36 -1.03
C PHE A 15 -10.84 -8.86 -0.74
N LEU A 16 -10.37 -8.02 -1.67
CA LEU A 16 -10.37 -6.57 -1.53
C LEU A 16 -11.75 -5.92 -1.70
N CYS A 17 -12.70 -6.59 -2.36
CA CYS A 17 -14.02 -6.04 -2.64
C CYS A 17 -15.04 -6.21 -1.50
N CYS A 18 -14.76 -7.10 -0.54
CA CYS A 18 -15.71 -7.44 0.51
C CYS A 18 -15.41 -6.64 1.78
N SER A 19 -16.24 -5.62 2.03
CA SER A 19 -16.25 -4.83 3.27
C SER A 19 -16.54 -5.66 4.55
N ASP A 20 -16.79 -6.96 4.40
CA ASP A 20 -17.11 -7.93 5.47
C ASP A 20 -15.94 -8.86 5.86
N VAL A 21 -14.75 -8.63 5.30
CA VAL A 21 -13.57 -9.44 5.59
C VAL A 21 -12.88 -8.99 6.88
N LEU A 22 -12.48 -9.95 7.73
CA LEU A 22 -11.71 -9.72 8.96
C LEU A 22 -10.50 -8.79 8.73
N PRO A 23 -10.25 -7.82 9.63
CA PRO A 23 -9.19 -6.83 9.47
C PRO A 23 -7.79 -7.42 9.27
N GLU A 24 -7.52 -8.57 9.88
CA GLU A 24 -6.27 -9.30 9.76
C GLU A 24 -6.00 -9.71 8.31
N ILE A 25 -7.03 -10.11 7.57
CA ILE A 25 -6.85 -10.54 6.18
C ILE A 25 -6.63 -9.33 5.26
N ARG A 26 -7.32 -8.21 5.53
CA ARG A 26 -7.07 -6.95 4.80
C ARG A 26 -5.62 -6.50 4.99
N SER A 27 -5.09 -6.63 6.20
CA SER A 27 -3.69 -6.34 6.55
C SER A 27 -2.71 -7.22 5.75
N ILE A 28 -2.91 -8.54 5.76
CA ILE A 28 -2.09 -9.49 4.99
C ILE A 28 -2.14 -9.19 3.49
N CYS A 29 -3.33 -8.87 2.94
CA CYS A 29 -3.45 -8.47 1.56
C CYS A 29 -2.69 -7.17 1.25
N MET A 30 -2.69 -6.17 2.13
CA MET A 30 -1.92 -4.95 1.86
C MET A 30 -0.41 -5.18 1.87
N GLU A 31 0.07 -6.03 2.77
CA GLU A 31 1.48 -6.42 2.86
C GLU A 31 1.96 -7.14 1.59
N GLU A 32 1.24 -8.17 1.18
CA GLU A 32 1.56 -8.93 -0.03
C GLU A 32 1.50 -8.04 -1.28
N LEU A 33 0.54 -7.11 -1.37
CA LEU A 33 0.43 -6.22 -2.52
C LEU A 33 1.68 -5.36 -2.67
N GLY A 34 2.16 -4.80 -1.56
CA GLY A 34 3.40 -4.01 -1.53
C GLY A 34 4.62 -4.83 -1.97
N LEU A 35 4.72 -6.07 -1.50
CA LEU A 35 5.80 -6.98 -1.89
C LEU A 35 5.77 -7.28 -3.39
N TRP A 36 4.60 -7.53 -3.96
CA TRP A 36 4.46 -7.85 -5.38
C TRP A 36 4.71 -6.62 -6.26
N MET A 37 4.30 -5.43 -5.82
CA MET A 37 4.65 -4.17 -6.48
C MET A 37 6.15 -3.94 -6.53
N LYS A 38 6.88 -4.32 -5.47
CA LYS A 38 8.34 -4.23 -5.43
C LYS A 38 9.02 -5.27 -6.32
N LEU A 39 8.59 -6.54 -6.24
CA LEU A 39 9.21 -7.64 -6.99
C LEU A 39 8.88 -7.63 -8.49
N TYR A 40 7.67 -7.20 -8.86
CA TYR A 40 7.14 -7.26 -10.22
C TYR A 40 6.57 -5.90 -10.67
N SER A 41 7.35 -4.83 -10.49
CA SER A 41 6.92 -3.44 -10.74
C SER A 41 6.48 -3.12 -12.18
N SER A 42 6.84 -3.95 -13.17
CA SER A 42 6.37 -3.80 -14.56
C SER A 42 4.90 -4.20 -14.75
N LEU A 43 4.40 -5.12 -13.92
CA LEU A 43 3.04 -5.65 -14.00
C LEU A 43 2.13 -5.08 -12.91
N PHE A 44 2.70 -4.79 -11.74
CA PHE A 44 1.96 -4.51 -10.51
C PHE A 44 1.94 -3.05 -10.10
N LEU A 45 3.01 -2.31 -10.41
CA LEU A 45 3.09 -0.90 -10.06
C LEU A 45 2.36 -0.07 -11.12
N THR A 46 1.04 -0.19 -11.13
CA THR A 46 0.13 0.55 -11.99
C THR A 46 -0.88 1.31 -11.13
N ASP A 47 -1.42 2.41 -11.66
CA ASP A 47 -2.41 3.25 -10.97
C ASP A 47 -3.62 2.46 -10.47
N SER A 48 -4.00 1.41 -11.21
CA SER A 48 -5.13 0.53 -10.86
C SER A 48 -4.90 -0.25 -9.57
N TYR A 49 -3.66 -0.62 -9.24
CA TYR A 49 -3.35 -1.29 -7.99
C TYR A 49 -2.99 -0.30 -6.88
N LEU A 50 -2.28 0.78 -7.21
CA LEU A 50 -1.93 1.83 -6.26
C LEU A 50 -3.18 2.49 -5.65
N LYS A 51 -4.28 2.61 -6.40
CA LYS A 51 -5.56 3.10 -5.86
C LYS A 51 -6.03 2.32 -4.63
N TYR A 52 -5.76 1.01 -4.58
CA TYR A 52 -6.19 0.17 -3.46
C TYR A 52 -5.40 0.50 -2.21
N ILE A 53 -4.08 0.65 -2.30
CA ILE A 53 -3.26 1.16 -1.18
C ILE A 53 -3.77 2.54 -0.75
N GLY A 54 -4.09 3.40 -1.73
CA GLY A 54 -4.72 4.71 -1.53
C GLY A 54 -5.99 4.67 -0.68
N TRP A 55 -6.91 3.75 -0.98
CA TRP A 55 -8.17 3.60 -0.26
C TRP A 55 -8.00 2.94 1.10
N MET A 56 -7.12 1.94 1.22
CA MET A 56 -6.88 1.22 2.47
C MET A 56 -6.15 2.07 3.52
N MET A 57 -5.51 3.18 3.13
CA MET A 57 -5.06 4.21 4.09
C MET A 57 -6.21 4.88 4.87
N TYR A 58 -7.46 4.77 4.42
CA TYR A 58 -8.64 5.27 5.14
C TYR A 58 -9.31 4.19 6.00
N ASP A 59 -8.73 2.99 6.09
CA ASP A 59 -9.31 1.90 6.88
C ASP A 59 -9.43 2.28 8.37
N LYS A 60 -10.47 1.76 9.03
CA LYS A 60 -10.72 2.00 10.46
C LYS A 60 -9.68 1.29 11.33
N THR A 61 -9.20 0.13 10.89
CA THR A 61 -8.22 -0.67 11.62
C THR A 61 -6.81 -0.12 11.43
N PRO A 62 -6.07 0.16 12.52
CA PRO A 62 -4.72 0.73 12.45
C PRO A 62 -3.72 -0.20 11.75
N ASP A 63 -3.80 -1.51 11.99
CA ASP A 63 -2.89 -2.49 11.39
C ASP A 63 -2.93 -2.47 9.85
N VAL A 64 -4.13 -2.33 9.27
CA VAL A 64 -4.29 -2.20 7.81
C VAL A 64 -3.62 -0.94 7.29
N ARG A 65 -3.81 0.20 7.98
CA ARG A 65 -3.14 1.47 7.63
C ARG A 65 -1.62 1.34 7.76
N LEU A 66 -1.13 0.66 8.80
CA LEU A 66 0.28 0.40 9.03
C LEU A 66 0.90 -0.38 7.87
N LYS A 67 0.25 -1.47 7.42
CA LYS A 67 0.74 -2.25 6.28
C LYS A 67 0.78 -1.44 4.99
N CYS A 68 -0.20 -0.55 4.75
CA CYS A 68 -0.14 0.37 3.62
C CYS A 68 1.10 1.28 3.68
N VAL A 69 1.39 1.86 4.84
CA VAL A 69 2.55 2.75 5.01
C VAL A 69 3.86 1.98 4.82
N LEU A 70 3.99 0.78 5.39
CA LEU A 70 5.18 -0.06 5.23
C LEU A 70 5.38 -0.51 3.78
N ALA A 71 4.30 -0.87 3.09
CA ALA A 71 4.34 -1.17 1.66
C ALA A 71 4.87 0.03 0.86
N LEU A 72 4.33 1.24 1.11
CA LEU A 72 4.80 2.45 0.45
C LEU A 72 6.27 2.74 0.76
N GLN A 73 6.73 2.60 2.01
CA GLN A 73 8.15 2.77 2.35
C GLN A 73 9.04 1.84 1.54
N GLY A 74 8.61 0.59 1.32
CA GLY A 74 9.32 -0.37 0.48
C GLY A 74 9.41 0.04 -0.99
N LEU A 75 8.43 0.78 -1.51
CA LEU A 75 8.37 1.27 -2.88
C LEU A 75 9.17 2.57 -3.06
N TYR A 76 9.03 3.55 -2.16
CA TYR A 76 9.81 4.81 -2.18
C TYR A 76 11.29 4.58 -1.82
N GLY A 77 11.63 3.46 -1.19
CA GLY A 77 13.01 3.07 -0.95
C GLY A 77 13.78 2.66 -2.21
N ASP A 78 13.10 2.45 -3.34
CA ASP A 78 13.73 2.11 -4.63
C ASP A 78 13.67 3.30 -5.61
N PRO A 79 14.80 3.96 -5.91
CA PRO A 79 14.86 5.10 -6.83
C PRO A 79 14.30 4.81 -8.22
N GLY A 80 14.36 3.55 -8.69
CA GLY A 80 13.85 3.16 -10.00
C GLY A 80 12.32 3.16 -10.09
N LEU A 81 11.62 3.17 -8.96
CA LEU A 81 10.16 3.14 -8.88
C LEU A 81 9.54 4.53 -8.71
N LEU A 82 10.32 5.53 -8.28
CA LEU A 82 9.83 6.88 -7.97
C LEU A 82 9.03 7.54 -9.11
N PRO A 83 9.46 7.48 -10.39
CA PRO A 83 8.70 8.14 -11.47
C PRO A 83 7.29 7.57 -11.66
N LYS A 84 7.05 6.32 -11.22
CA LYS A 84 5.73 5.68 -11.28
C LYS A 84 4.84 6.05 -10.08
N LEU A 85 5.41 6.63 -9.04
CA LEU A 85 4.71 6.99 -7.80
C LEU A 85 4.29 8.46 -7.77
N ASP A 86 4.86 9.35 -8.59
CA ASP A 86 4.61 10.80 -8.55
C ASP A 86 3.12 11.18 -8.59
N LEU A 87 2.35 10.56 -9.49
CA LEU A 87 0.90 10.77 -9.61
C LEU A 87 0.16 10.33 -8.34
N PHE A 88 0.56 9.19 -7.77
CA PHE A 88 0.01 8.68 -6.53
C PHE A 88 0.36 9.61 -5.35
N THR A 89 1.62 10.05 -5.24
CA THR A 89 2.09 10.99 -4.22
C THR A 89 1.26 12.26 -4.27
N SER A 90 1.12 12.87 -5.44
CA SER A 90 0.37 14.12 -5.62
C SER A 90 -1.08 13.98 -5.16
N ARG A 91 -1.74 12.87 -5.54
CA ARG A 91 -3.14 12.62 -5.20
C ARG A 91 -3.38 12.33 -3.72
N PHE A 92 -2.49 11.59 -3.08
CA PHE A 92 -2.68 11.12 -1.70
C PHE A 92 -1.81 11.86 -0.67
N LYS A 93 -1.09 12.91 -1.08
CA LYS A 93 -0.19 13.71 -0.22
C LYS A 93 -0.86 14.16 1.06
N ASP A 94 -2.01 14.81 0.95
CA ASP A 94 -2.73 15.35 2.12
C ASP A 94 -3.13 14.24 3.09
N ARG A 95 -3.49 13.07 2.55
CA ARG A 95 -3.80 11.90 3.37
C ARG A 95 -2.57 11.38 4.11
N ILE A 96 -1.44 11.22 3.42
CA ILE A 96 -0.18 10.78 4.02
C ILE A 96 0.25 11.75 5.12
N ILE A 97 0.15 13.06 4.88
CA ILE A 97 0.46 14.07 5.90
C ILE A 97 -0.48 13.93 7.11
N SER A 98 -1.79 13.76 6.89
CA SER A 98 -2.76 13.58 7.99
C SER A 98 -2.46 12.34 8.86
N MET A 99 -1.88 11.29 8.27
CA MET A 99 -1.52 10.07 9.00
C MET A 99 -0.28 10.24 9.90
N THR A 100 0.47 11.35 9.79
CA THR A 100 1.51 11.66 10.80
C THR A 100 0.93 12.00 12.17
N LEU A 101 -0.36 12.35 12.20
CA LEU A 101 -1.15 12.61 13.41
C LEU A 101 -2.20 11.52 13.61
N ASP A 102 -1.93 10.30 13.14
CA ASP A 102 -2.84 9.18 13.33
C ASP A 102 -3.05 8.89 14.83
N LYS A 103 -4.22 8.37 15.18
CA LYS A 103 -4.56 7.99 16.55
C LYS A 103 -3.64 6.89 17.08
N ASP A 104 -3.15 6.05 16.17
CA ASP A 104 -2.19 5.01 16.46
C ASP A 104 -0.76 5.55 16.30
N ASN A 105 0.02 5.50 17.39
CA ASN A 105 1.38 6.03 17.42
C ASN A 105 2.33 5.31 16.46
N GLU A 106 2.13 4.01 16.23
CA GLU A 106 3.01 3.25 15.34
C GLU A 106 2.77 3.68 13.89
N VAL A 107 1.50 3.79 13.48
CA VAL A 107 1.13 4.32 12.16
C VAL A 107 1.72 5.73 11.95
N ALA A 108 1.60 6.61 12.95
CA ALA A 108 2.14 7.96 12.89
C ALA A 108 3.67 7.96 12.69
N VAL A 109 4.41 7.18 13.47
CA VAL A 109 5.87 7.07 13.37
C VAL A 109 6.32 6.52 12.02
N GLN A 110 5.66 5.47 11.52
CA GLN A 110 6.00 4.93 10.20
C GLN A 110 5.65 5.92 9.08
N THR A 111 4.57 6.68 9.24
CA THR A 111 4.20 7.71 8.25
C THR A 111 5.24 8.83 8.20
N MET A 112 5.79 9.25 9.34
CA MET A 112 6.89 10.22 9.37
C MET A 112 8.13 9.70 8.63
N LYS A 113 8.50 8.44 8.83
CA LYS A 113 9.61 7.81 8.09
C LYS A 113 9.34 7.77 6.58
N LEU A 114 8.09 7.48 6.19
CA LEU A 114 7.68 7.51 4.79
C LEU A 114 7.82 8.91 4.18
N LEU A 115 7.39 9.96 4.88
CA LEU A 115 7.55 11.34 4.40
C LEU A 115 9.02 11.73 4.18
N VAL A 116 9.92 11.27 5.06
CA VAL A 116 11.37 11.48 4.86
C VAL A 116 11.84 10.84 3.57
N LEU A 117 11.36 9.64 3.22
CA LEU A 117 11.70 8.99 1.95
C LEU A 117 11.12 9.73 0.74
N ILE A 118 9.92 10.29 0.85
CA ILE A 118 9.29 11.07 -0.23
C ILE A 118 9.98 12.42 -0.44
N SER A 119 10.54 13.01 0.63
CA SER A 119 11.21 14.32 0.58
C SER A 119 12.66 14.28 0.06
N ARG A 120 13.24 13.08 -0.05
CA ARG A 120 14.61 12.86 -0.54
C ARG A 120 14.64 12.88 -2.06
#